data_AF-A0A1W9JTE9-F1
#
_entry.id   AF-A0A1W9JTE9-F1
#
_cell.length_a   1.000
_cell.length_b   1.000
_cell.length_c   1.000
_cell.angle_alpha   90.00
_cell.angle_beta   90.00
_cell.angle_gamma   90.00
#
_symmetry.space_group_name_H-M   'P 1'
#
loop_
_entity.id
_entity.type
_entity.pdbx_description
1 polymer ?
#
loop_
_entity_poly.entity_id
_entity_poly.type
_entity_poly.pdbx_seq_one_letter_code
_entity_poly.pdbx_strand_id
1 'polypeptide(L)' 'MSEFFNKKPKELLEIERVIHDLMEDLNHPLNNNRHPYHRDCVHAFNDLMAHADSIRQQWVSY' A
#
# COMPACT_ATOMS: atom_id res chain seq x y z
N MET A 1 -10.00 26.25 11.45
CA MET A 1 -9.94 24.77 11.50
C MET A 1 -9.41 24.24 10.18
N SER A 2 -8.17 24.58 9.81
CA SER A 2 -7.64 24.37 8.45
C SER A 2 -6.16 23.96 8.43
N GLU A 3 -5.63 23.47 9.57
CA GLU A 3 -4.25 22.99 9.66
C GLU A 3 -4.14 21.46 9.63
N PHE A 4 -5.26 20.74 9.70
CA PHE A 4 -5.28 19.27 9.56
C PHE A 4 -5.29 18.79 8.10
N PHE A 5 -5.62 19.65 7.14
CA PHE A 5 -5.77 19.28 5.73
C PHE A 5 -4.46 19.28 4.92
N ASN A 6 -3.39 19.91 5.41
CA ASN A 6 -2.13 20.00 4.65
C ASN A 6 -1.13 18.89 4.94
N LYS A 7 -1.40 18.02 5.91
CA LYS A 7 -0.57 16.85 6.17
C LYS A 7 -1.28 15.63 5.63
N LYS A 8 -0.67 15.01 4.60
CA LYS A 8 -1.05 13.67 4.13
C LYS A 8 -1.29 12.78 5.36
N PRO A 9 -2.41 12.06 5.46
CA PRO A 9 -2.70 11.26 6.63
C PRO A 9 -1.51 10.35 6.92
N LYS A 10 -1.00 10.39 8.15
CA LYS A 10 0.20 9.64 8.55
C LYS A 10 0.05 8.15 8.21
N GLU A 11 -1.16 7.65 8.35
CA GLU A 11 -1.57 6.30 7.95
C GLU A 11 -1.34 6.02 6.46
N LEU A 12 -1.66 6.95 5.56
CA LEU A 12 -1.41 6.80 4.12
C LEU A 12 0.09 6.79 3.80
N LEU A 13 0.90 7.61 4.48
CA LEU A 13 2.35 7.60 4.34
C LEU A 13 2.98 6.28 4.82
N GLU A 14 2.48 5.71 5.91
CA GLU A 14 2.94 4.42 6.43
C GLU A 14 2.53 3.28 5.49
N ILE A 15 1.30 3.29 4.96
CA ILE A 15 0.83 2.30 3.99
C ILE A 15 1.65 2.36 2.69
N GLU A 16 1.90 3.55 2.14
CA GLU A 16 2.73 3.70 0.94
C GLU A 16 4.16 3.19 1.14
N ARG A 17 4.73 3.41 2.33
CA ARG A 17 6.06 2.90 2.67
C ARG A 17 6.08 1.38 2.72
N VAL A 18 5.09 0.77 3.38
CA VAL A 18 4.94 -0.69 3.45
C VAL A 18 4.72 -1.29 2.06
N ILE A 19 3.92 -0.63 1.20
CA ILE A 19 3.73 -1.02 -0.19
C ILE A 19 5.06 -0.98 -0.96
N HIS A 20 5.86 0.08 -0.78
CA HIS A 20 7.16 0.18 -1.46
C HIS A 20 8.12 -0.95 -1.05
N ASP A 21 8.24 -1.21 0.25
CA ASP A 21 9.08 -2.30 0.77
C ASP A 21 8.59 -3.68 0.28
N LEU A 22 7.28 -3.92 0.26
CA LEU A 22 6.67 -5.16 -0.25
C LEU A 22 6.87 -5.31 -1.76
N MET A 23 6.83 -4.21 -2.52
CA MET A 23 7.00 -4.25 -3.97
C MET A 23 8.45 -4.57 -4.36
N GLU A 24 9.43 -4.09 -3.60
CA GLU A 24 10.83 -4.48 -3.75
C GLU A 24 11.03 -5.97 -3.41
N ASP A 25 10.40 -6.45 -2.34
CA ASP A 25 10.46 -7.86 -1.93
C ASP A 25 9.78 -8.80 -2.95
N LEU A 26 8.66 -8.39 -3.55
CA LEU A 26 7.97 -9.14 -4.61
C LEU A 26 8.74 -9.13 -5.94
N ASN A 27 9.52 -8.09 -6.22
CA ASN A 27 10.39 -8.02 -7.41
C ASN A 27 11.68 -8.82 -7.26
N HIS A 28 12.00 -9.31 -6.06
CA HIS A 28 13.19 -10.14 -5.90
C HIS A 28 13.02 -11.46 -6.69
N PRO A 29 13.98 -11.81 -7.58
CA PRO A 29 13.90 -13.01 -8.42
C PRO A 29 13.86 -14.33 -7.63
N LEU A 30 14.13 -14.27 -6.32
CA LEU A 30 14.00 -15.38 -5.35
C LEU A 30 12.55 -15.60 -4.91
N ASN A 31 11.74 -14.56 -4.80
CA ASN A 31 10.30 -14.61 -4.45
C ASN A 31 9.42 -14.90 -5.68
N ASN A 32 9.95 -15.69 -6.59
CA ASN A 32 9.36 -16.10 -7.86
C ASN A 32 8.01 -16.83 -7.66
N ASN A 33 7.20 -16.90 -8.73
CA ASN A 33 5.89 -17.59 -8.85
C ASN A 33 5.82 -19.06 -8.37
N ARG A 34 6.95 -19.61 -7.91
CA ARG A 34 7.07 -20.95 -7.31
C ARG A 34 6.83 -20.98 -5.81
N HIS A 35 6.81 -19.85 -5.12
CA HIS A 35 6.50 -19.85 -3.69
C HIS A 35 4.99 -20.04 -3.48
N PRO A 36 4.54 -21.04 -2.71
CA PRO A 36 3.10 -21.36 -2.57
C PRO A 36 2.29 -20.17 -2.03
N TYR A 37 2.91 -19.33 -1.19
CA TYR A 37 2.30 -18.13 -0.64
C TYR A 37 2.49 -16.87 -1.48
N HIS A 38 3.22 -16.92 -2.61
CA HIS A 38 3.42 -15.76 -3.47
C HIS A 38 2.09 -15.16 -3.93
N ARG A 39 1.13 -16.02 -4.29
CA ARG A 39 -0.20 -15.60 -4.72
C ARG A 39 -0.97 -14.88 -3.61
N ASP A 40 -0.93 -15.41 -2.40
CA ASP A 40 -1.57 -14.78 -1.23
C ASP A 40 -0.89 -13.46 -0.86
N CYS A 41 0.44 -13.39 -0.93
CA CYS A 41 1.20 -12.15 -0.71
C CYS A 41 0.85 -11.07 -1.75
N VAL A 42 0.76 -11.45 -3.04
CA VAL A 42 0.34 -10.53 -4.11
C VAL A 42 -1.12 -10.10 -3.92
N HIS A 43 -1.98 -10.99 -3.46
CA HIS A 43 -3.38 -10.65 -3.19
C HIS A 43 -3.50 -9.66 -2.02
N ALA A 44 -2.82 -9.93 -0.91
CA ALA A 44 -2.77 -9.03 0.24
C ALA A 44 -2.15 -7.67 -0.12
N PHE A 45 -1.15 -7.64 -1.01
CA PHE A 45 -0.56 -6.42 -1.54
C PHE A 45 -1.57 -5.60 -2.36
N ASN A 46 -2.35 -6.26 -3.22
CA ASN A 46 -3.41 -5.60 -3.99
C ASN A 46 -4.52 -5.04 -3.07
N ASP A 47 -4.90 -5.76 -2.02
CA ASP A 47 -5.87 -5.26 -1.03
C ASP A 47 -5.35 -4.04 -0.28
N LEU A 48 -4.06 -4.03 0.10
CA LEU A 48 -3.40 -2.89 0.73
C LEU A 48 -3.37 -1.66 -0.19
N MET A 49 -3.08 -1.85 -1.49
CA MET A 49 -3.15 -0.78 -2.48
C MET A 49 -4.58 -0.24 -2.65
N ALA A 50 -5.58 -1.12 -2.71
CA ALA A 50 -6.99 -0.71 -2.79
C ALA A 50 -7.42 0.08 -1.54
N HIS A 51 -6.95 -0.33 -0.36
CA HIS A 51 -7.20 0.39 0.88
C HIS A 51 -6.54 1.77 0.91
N ALA A 52 -5.28 1.86 0.45
CA ALA A 52 -4.57 3.12 0.30
C ALA A 52 -5.31 4.08 -0.65
N ASP A 53 -5.80 3.57 -1.80
CA ASP A 53 -6.54 4.39 -2.75
C ASP A 53 -7.90 4.82 -2.18
N SER A 54 -8.59 3.98 -1.42
CA SER A 54 -9.81 4.35 -0.69
C SER A 54 -9.57 5.49 0.31
N ILE A 55 -8.51 5.42 1.11
CA ILE A 55 -8.14 6.50 2.05
C ILE A 55 -7.81 7.78 1.29
N ARG A 56 -7.08 7.66 0.17
CA ARG A 56 -6.74 8.79 -0.69
C ARG A 56 -7.99 9.42 -1.31
N GLN A 57 -8.94 8.63 -1.78
CA GLN A 57 -10.21 9.12 -2.34
C GLN A 57 -11.07 9.81 -1.27
N GLN A 58 -11.11 9.27 -0.05
CA GLN A 58 -11.79 9.92 1.08
C GLN A 58 -11.15 11.26 1.45
N TRP A 59 -9.82 11.34 1.37
CA TRP A 59 -9.08 12.58 1.62
C TRP A 59 -9.27 13.63 0.53
N VAL A 60 -9.33 13.23 -0.74
CA VAL A 60 -9.53 14.13 -1.90
C VAL A 60 -10.99 14.54 -2.08
N SER A 61 -11.95 13.75 -1.58
CA SER A 61 -13.39 14.05 -1.66
C SER A 61 -13.90 15.03 -0.61
N TYR A 62 -13.01 15.53 0.27
CA TYR A 62 -13.30 16.52 1.31
C TYR A 62 -12.61 17.86 0.99
#